data_AF-A0A9D6RCR9-F1
#
_entry.id   AF-A0A9D6RCR9-F1
#
_cell.length_a   1.000
_cell.length_b   1.000
_cell.length_c   1.000
_cell.angle_alpha   90.00
_cell.angle_beta   90.00
_cell.angle_gamma   90.00
#
_symmetry.space_group_name_H-M   'P 1'
#
loop_
_entity.id
_entity.type
_entity.pdbx_description
1 polymer ?
#
loop_
_entity_poly.entity_id
_entity_poly.type
_entity_poly.pdbx_seq_one_letter_code
_entity_poly.pdbx_strand_id
1 'polypeptide(L)'
;MIGLVLGWTLAGHAGEASPRVRAVRVPVDGKVIKAQIGADGAIHVLVDSTNGPLYLLSRDHGRVFSEPIAVVDSAARKPGLNFSSWDLAVGKDNRAHVAMASNAWKLKLPEEEWGFFYASLAPNAKAFSPTRNINRKPSEGFSLAAGGSGSVTAGFLSGKLFAMVSNDGGETFAASAELNPEWNPCDCCTTSVAYGADGRLALLYREETGNERDMYVVLWDQARGDKLLRKRLSGESWKINGCPMTYFTIAPCAKGYLAAWPTKGEIYFARLDKDGAVLPPGEIKTPGTSGMRTGVLALGAPDGTALVAWKAKSELGWQIYDAKGRPKGSPGSEKSRGDGAAGVPLPDGTFILFP
;
A
#
# COMPACT_ATOMS: atom_id res chain seq x y z
N MET A 1 33.03 -35.89 -57.65
CA MET A 1 31.77 -35.64 -56.90
C MET A 1 32.14 -34.98 -55.58
N ILE A 2 32.00 -33.67 -55.50
CA ILE A 2 32.36 -32.86 -54.33
C ILE A 2 31.14 -32.82 -53.41
N GLY A 3 31.23 -33.47 -52.24
CA GLY A 3 30.17 -33.46 -51.23
C GLY A 3 30.37 -32.29 -50.26
N LEU A 4 29.58 -31.24 -50.43
CA LEU A 4 29.53 -30.09 -49.52
C LEU A 4 28.70 -30.48 -48.29
N VAL A 5 29.33 -30.62 -47.12
CA VAL A 5 28.63 -30.79 -45.83
C VAL A 5 28.27 -29.40 -45.32
N LEU A 6 26.99 -29.01 -45.46
CA LEU A 6 26.46 -27.81 -44.80
C LEU A 6 26.30 -28.12 -43.30
N GLY A 7 27.21 -27.57 -42.49
CA GLY A 7 27.01 -27.47 -41.04
C GLY A 7 25.98 -26.41 -40.73
N TRP A 8 24.82 -26.82 -40.22
CA TRP A 8 23.82 -25.90 -39.68
C TRP A 8 24.30 -25.44 -38.30
N THR A 9 24.77 -24.20 -38.21
CA THR A 9 24.96 -23.52 -36.94
C THR A 9 23.58 -23.25 -36.33
N LEU A 10 23.25 -24.01 -35.28
CA LEU A 10 22.15 -23.69 -34.38
C LEU A 10 22.48 -22.36 -33.70
N ALA A 11 21.92 -21.26 -34.21
CA ALA A 11 21.89 -20.00 -33.52
C ALA A 11 21.04 -20.19 -32.25
N GLY A 12 21.72 -20.39 -31.12
CA GLY A 12 21.09 -20.37 -29.80
C GLY A 12 20.38 -19.03 -29.65
N HIS A 13 19.05 -19.07 -29.58
CA HIS A 13 18.28 -17.95 -29.11
C HIS A 13 18.67 -17.74 -27.65
N ALA A 14 19.57 -16.78 -27.40
CA ALA A 14 19.73 -16.21 -26.07
C ALA A 14 18.35 -15.68 -25.69
N GLY A 15 17.64 -16.41 -24.83
CA GLY A 15 16.33 -15.99 -24.34
C GLY A 15 16.47 -14.58 -23.78
N GLU A 16 15.73 -13.63 -24.34
CA GLU A 16 15.62 -12.29 -23.77
C GLU A 16 15.29 -12.46 -22.29
N ALA A 17 16.20 -12.02 -21.42
CA ALA A 17 15.93 -12.00 -19.99
C ALA A 17 14.63 -11.22 -19.79
N SER A 18 13.61 -11.87 -19.24
CA SER A 18 12.31 -11.24 -19.02
C SER A 18 12.50 -9.92 -18.28
N PRO A 19 11.79 -8.85 -18.68
CA PRO A 19 11.98 -7.54 -18.09
C PRO A 19 11.73 -7.62 -16.58
N ARG A 20 12.60 -6.98 -15.80
CA ARG A 20 12.52 -6.98 -14.33
C ARG A 20 11.23 -6.35 -13.80
N VAL A 21 10.55 -5.55 -14.62
CA VAL A 21 9.26 -4.93 -14.32
C VAL A 21 8.29 -5.30 -15.44
N ARG A 22 7.10 -5.78 -15.05
CA ARG A 22 6.01 -6.12 -15.95
C ARG A 22 4.80 -5.28 -15.58
N ALA A 23 4.33 -4.46 -16.51
CA ALA A 23 3.08 -3.76 -16.36
C ALA A 23 1.91 -4.64 -16.81
N VAL A 24 0.86 -4.72 -15.99
CA VAL A 24 -0.29 -5.60 -16.19
C VAL A 24 -1.56 -4.82 -15.96
N ARG A 25 -2.45 -4.79 -16.95
CA ARG A 25 -3.78 -4.19 -16.80
C ARG A 25 -4.78 -5.23 -16.31
N VAL A 26 -5.63 -4.83 -15.36
CA VAL A 26 -6.75 -5.65 -14.90
C VAL A 26 -7.88 -5.63 -15.93
N PRO A 27 -8.66 -6.72 -16.07
CA PRO A 27 -9.71 -6.84 -17.08
C PRO A 27 -11.03 -6.16 -16.67
N VAL A 28 -10.95 -5.03 -15.96
CA VAL A 28 -12.11 -4.26 -15.49
C VAL A 28 -11.87 -2.77 -15.68
N ASP A 29 -12.96 -2.02 -15.90
CA ASP A 29 -12.90 -0.57 -15.93
C ASP A 29 -12.75 -0.03 -14.50
N GLY A 30 -11.64 0.66 -14.23
CA GLY A 30 -11.38 1.23 -12.91
C GLY A 30 -9.94 1.68 -12.73
N LYS A 31 -9.63 2.10 -11.51
CA LYS A 31 -8.31 2.52 -11.04
C LYS A 31 -7.81 1.49 -10.05
N VAL A 32 -6.64 0.89 -10.29
CA VAL A 32 -6.06 -0.04 -9.31
C VAL A 32 -5.52 0.74 -8.13
N ILE A 33 -6.02 0.45 -6.94
CA ILE A 33 -5.70 1.20 -5.72
C ILE A 33 -4.58 0.50 -4.95
N LYS A 34 -4.65 -0.83 -4.83
CA LYS A 34 -3.69 -1.62 -4.07
C LYS A 34 -3.61 -3.03 -4.65
N ALA A 35 -2.44 -3.65 -4.54
CA ALA A 35 -2.26 -5.07 -4.75
C ALA A 35 -1.34 -5.65 -3.67
N GLN A 36 -1.57 -6.91 -3.31
CA GLN A 36 -0.74 -7.64 -2.34
C GLN A 36 -0.70 -9.13 -2.70
N ILE A 37 0.42 -9.79 -2.41
CA ILE A 37 0.57 -11.23 -2.55
C ILE A 37 0.16 -11.93 -1.26
N GLY A 38 -0.69 -12.95 -1.37
CA GLY A 38 -1.03 -13.88 -0.30
C GLY A 38 0.08 -14.91 -0.03
N ALA A 39 -0.03 -15.63 1.07
CA ALA A 39 0.90 -16.71 1.43
C ALA A 39 0.88 -17.87 0.40
N ASP A 40 -0.19 -18.01 -0.38
CA ASP A 40 -0.31 -18.96 -1.49
C ASP A 40 0.32 -18.46 -2.81
N GLY A 41 0.90 -17.26 -2.81
CA GLY A 41 1.47 -16.63 -4.01
C GLY A 41 0.44 -15.98 -4.93
N ALA A 42 -0.85 -16.02 -4.59
CA ALA A 42 -1.88 -15.35 -5.38
C ALA A 42 -1.79 -13.82 -5.20
N ILE A 43 -2.07 -13.09 -6.27
CA ILE A 43 -2.11 -11.62 -6.26
C ILE A 43 -3.55 -11.19 -6.04
N HIS A 44 -3.77 -10.51 -4.92
CA HIS A 44 -5.03 -9.86 -4.56
C HIS A 44 -4.98 -8.42 -5.05
N VAL A 45 -6.00 -7.98 -5.80
CA VAL A 45 -6.03 -6.65 -6.41
C VAL A 45 -7.32 -5.94 -6.05
N LEU A 46 -7.19 -4.71 -5.56
CA LEU A 46 -8.30 -3.81 -5.22
C LEU A 46 -8.40 -2.70 -6.27
N VAL A 47 -9.59 -2.52 -6.82
CA VAL A 47 -9.88 -1.60 -7.92
C VAL A 47 -11.06 -0.71 -7.54
N ASP A 48 -10.93 0.59 -7.77
CA ASP A 48 -12.07 1.50 -7.74
C ASP A 48 -12.70 1.63 -9.12
N SER A 49 -13.95 1.18 -9.23
CA SER A 49 -14.78 1.34 -10.43
C SER A 49 -15.82 2.44 -10.24
N THR A 50 -16.50 2.81 -11.32
CA THR A 50 -17.63 3.75 -11.28
C THR A 50 -18.78 3.27 -10.37
N ASN A 51 -18.94 1.96 -10.18
CA ASN A 51 -19.97 1.36 -9.35
C ASN A 51 -19.48 0.99 -7.93
N GLY A 52 -18.30 1.48 -7.55
CA GLY A 52 -17.66 1.23 -6.26
C GLY A 52 -16.52 0.20 -6.32
N PRO A 53 -15.96 -0.15 -5.16
CA PRO A 53 -14.80 -1.01 -5.05
C PRO A 53 -15.04 -2.45 -5.54
N LEU A 54 -14.09 -2.96 -6.31
CA LEU A 54 -14.02 -4.32 -6.84
C LEU A 54 -12.74 -5.00 -6.38
N TYR A 55 -12.84 -6.30 -6.13
CA TYR A 55 -11.72 -7.17 -5.82
C TYR A 55 -11.51 -8.20 -6.94
N LEU A 56 -10.26 -8.43 -7.29
CA LEU A 56 -9.83 -9.48 -8.23
C LEU A 56 -8.72 -10.32 -7.62
N LEU A 57 -8.61 -11.57 -8.08
CA LEU A 57 -7.57 -12.50 -7.68
C LEU A 57 -6.88 -13.09 -8.91
N SER A 58 -5.56 -13.12 -8.91
CA SER A 58 -4.76 -13.81 -9.93
C SER A 58 -3.87 -14.87 -9.29
N ARG A 59 -3.83 -16.08 -9.87
CA ARG A 59 -3.01 -17.20 -9.39
C ARG A 59 -1.85 -17.56 -10.32
N ASP A 60 -1.69 -16.81 -11.40
CA ASP A 60 -0.73 -17.07 -12.46
C ASP A 60 0.18 -15.86 -12.74
N HIS A 61 0.45 -15.11 -11.66
CA HIS A 61 1.27 -13.91 -11.66
C HIS A 61 0.72 -12.82 -12.59
N GLY A 62 -0.59 -12.54 -12.50
CA GLY A 62 -1.25 -11.46 -13.21
C GLY A 62 -1.48 -11.73 -14.69
N ARG A 63 -1.52 -12.98 -15.15
CA ARG A 63 -1.87 -13.29 -16.55
C ARG A 63 -3.39 -13.39 -16.71
N VAL A 64 -4.06 -14.03 -15.76
CA VAL A 64 -5.52 -14.16 -15.69
C VAL A 64 -6.00 -13.70 -14.32
N PHE A 65 -7.17 -13.06 -14.30
CA PHE A 65 -7.86 -12.62 -13.09
C PHE A 65 -9.20 -13.33 -12.97
N SER A 66 -9.66 -13.52 -11.74
CA SER A 66 -11.00 -13.96 -11.44
C SER A 66 -12.05 -12.97 -11.96
N GLU A 67 -13.30 -13.43 -12.02
CA GLU A 67 -14.44 -12.51 -12.05
C GLU A 67 -14.34 -11.50 -10.89
N PRO A 68 -14.69 -10.22 -11.12
CA PRO A 68 -14.62 -9.21 -10.07
C PRO A 68 -15.70 -9.45 -9.01
N ILE A 69 -15.30 -9.34 -7.74
CA ILE A 69 -16.21 -9.41 -6.59
C ILE A 69 -16.43 -7.99 -6.09
N ALA A 70 -17.69 -7.55 -6.00
CA ALA A 70 -18.00 -6.27 -5.37
C ALA A 70 -17.67 -6.32 -3.87
N VAL A 71 -16.92 -5.34 -3.39
CA VAL A 71 -16.57 -5.25 -1.96
C VAL A 71 -17.76 -4.79 -1.14
N VAL A 72 -18.51 -3.81 -1.67
CA VAL A 72 -19.67 -3.24 -0.99
C VAL A 72 -20.90 -4.09 -1.30
N ASP A 73 -21.44 -4.71 -0.25
CA ASP A 73 -22.66 -5.50 -0.28
C ASP A 73 -23.88 -4.66 -0.69
N SER A 74 -24.93 -5.32 -1.18
CA SER A 74 -26.11 -4.63 -1.69
C SER A 74 -26.90 -3.89 -0.61
N ALA A 75 -26.86 -4.32 0.65
CA ALA A 75 -27.61 -3.70 1.74
C ALA A 75 -26.99 -2.37 2.20
N ALA A 76 -25.67 -2.22 2.03
CA ALA A 76 -24.97 -0.96 2.29
C ALA A 76 -25.20 0.12 1.22
N ARG A 77 -25.74 -0.24 0.05
CA ARG A 77 -25.95 0.71 -1.05
C ARG A 77 -27.18 1.56 -0.80
N LYS A 78 -27.00 2.89 -0.88
CA LYS A 78 -28.08 3.89 -0.79
C LYS A 78 -27.96 4.84 -1.99
N PRO A 79 -29.08 5.41 -2.52
CA PRO A 79 -29.01 6.40 -3.59
C PRO A 79 -28.05 7.56 -3.25
N GLY A 80 -27.10 7.83 -4.15
CA GLY A 80 -26.09 8.89 -3.97
C GLY A 80 -24.92 8.55 -3.04
N LEU A 81 -25.01 7.47 -2.25
CA LEU A 81 -23.92 7.01 -1.39
C LEU A 81 -22.94 6.17 -2.20
N ASN A 82 -21.72 6.67 -2.30
CA ASN A 82 -20.61 6.05 -3.03
C ASN A 82 -19.51 5.69 -2.05
N PHE A 83 -18.87 4.56 -2.30
CA PHE A 83 -17.70 4.09 -1.58
C PHE A 83 -16.47 4.16 -2.48
N SER A 84 -15.31 4.45 -1.89
CA SER A 84 -14.02 4.42 -2.57
C SER A 84 -13.01 3.67 -1.71
N SER A 85 -12.14 2.91 -2.37
CA SER A 85 -11.10 2.12 -1.75
C SER A 85 -9.99 3.00 -1.19
N TRP A 86 -9.35 2.52 -0.12
CA TRP A 86 -8.16 3.14 0.45
C TRP A 86 -6.99 2.16 0.55
N ASP A 87 -7.24 0.96 1.06
CA ASP A 87 -6.17 -0.02 1.27
C ASP A 87 -6.68 -1.46 1.22
N LEU A 88 -5.76 -2.38 0.97
CA LEU A 88 -5.97 -3.82 0.96
C LEU A 88 -4.86 -4.48 1.78
N ALA A 89 -5.26 -5.36 2.69
CA ALA A 89 -4.35 -6.27 3.39
C ALA A 89 -4.76 -7.73 3.18
N VAL A 90 -3.79 -8.62 3.04
CA VAL A 90 -4.00 -10.07 2.98
C VAL A 90 -3.38 -10.71 4.22
N GLY A 91 -4.20 -11.38 5.01
CA GLY A 91 -3.82 -11.95 6.30
C GLY A 91 -3.72 -13.46 6.31
N LYS A 92 -3.82 -14.02 7.52
CA LYS A 92 -3.91 -15.46 7.77
C LYS A 92 -4.91 -16.14 6.82
N ASP A 93 -4.52 -17.31 6.32
CA ASP A 93 -5.28 -18.16 5.40
C ASP A 93 -5.62 -17.49 4.05
N ASN A 94 -4.96 -16.38 3.69
CA ASN A 94 -5.24 -15.56 2.50
C ASN A 94 -6.60 -14.84 2.54
N ARG A 95 -7.12 -14.56 3.75
CA ARG A 95 -8.27 -13.67 3.92
C ARG A 95 -7.90 -12.26 3.46
N ALA A 96 -8.70 -11.67 2.58
CA ALA A 96 -8.53 -10.30 2.15
C ALA A 96 -9.32 -9.33 3.05
N HIS A 97 -8.75 -8.17 3.33
CA HIS A 97 -9.33 -7.12 4.16
C HIS A 97 -9.25 -5.80 3.41
N VAL A 98 -10.37 -5.09 3.29
CA VAL A 98 -10.46 -3.88 2.48
C VAL A 98 -10.89 -2.70 3.33
N ALA A 99 -10.14 -1.60 3.21
CA ALA A 99 -10.45 -0.31 3.78
C ALA A 99 -11.11 0.59 2.74
N MET A 100 -12.16 1.30 3.15
CA MET A 100 -12.95 2.16 2.29
C MET A 100 -13.32 3.46 3.02
N ALA A 101 -13.57 4.51 2.24
CA ALA A 101 -14.32 5.69 2.67
C ALA A 101 -15.66 5.73 1.94
N SER A 102 -16.56 6.61 2.41
CA SER A 102 -17.78 6.96 1.71
C SER A 102 -17.87 8.47 1.48
N ASN A 103 -18.75 8.89 0.56
CA ASN A 103 -19.11 10.30 0.38
C ASN A 103 -20.24 10.78 1.33
N ALA A 104 -20.49 10.08 2.45
CA ALA A 104 -21.59 10.38 3.38
C ALA A 104 -21.63 11.85 3.83
N TRP A 105 -20.47 12.49 4.00
CA TRP A 105 -20.38 13.91 4.34
C TRP A 105 -20.97 14.84 3.28
N LYS A 106 -20.84 14.50 1.99
CA LYS A 106 -21.45 15.28 0.88
C LYS A 106 -22.97 15.19 0.92
N LEU A 107 -23.49 14.09 1.43
CA LEU A 107 -24.92 13.83 1.58
C LEU A 107 -25.47 14.36 2.91
N LYS A 108 -24.63 14.92 3.78
CA LYS A 108 -25.00 15.40 5.13
C LYS A 108 -25.68 14.31 5.97
N LEU A 109 -25.24 13.06 5.83
CA LEU A 109 -25.62 11.98 6.74
C LEU A 109 -25.04 12.25 8.14
N PRO A 110 -25.50 11.57 9.21
CA PRO A 110 -24.91 11.69 10.53
C PRO A 110 -23.39 11.53 10.52
N GLU A 111 -22.67 12.29 11.35
CA GLU A 111 -21.20 12.31 11.38
C GLU A 111 -20.57 10.94 11.65
N GLU A 112 -21.27 10.08 12.39
CA GLU A 112 -20.88 8.70 12.61
C GLU A 112 -20.78 7.87 11.32
N GLU A 113 -21.37 8.32 10.20
CA GLU A 113 -21.25 7.68 8.88
C GLU A 113 -20.04 8.19 8.07
N TRP A 114 -19.29 9.21 8.54
CA TRP A 114 -18.18 9.83 7.80
C TRP A 114 -16.83 9.16 8.10
N GLY A 115 -16.86 7.84 8.23
CA GLY A 115 -15.80 7.08 8.87
C GLY A 115 -15.06 6.09 7.97
N PHE A 116 -14.30 5.25 8.65
CA PHE A 116 -13.55 4.12 8.11
C PHE A 116 -14.52 2.95 7.89
N PHE A 117 -14.77 2.61 6.63
CA PHE A 117 -15.52 1.43 6.25
C PHE A 117 -14.62 0.23 5.98
N TYR A 118 -15.10 -0.94 6.38
CA TYR A 118 -14.36 -2.18 6.36
C TYR A 118 -15.22 -3.33 5.86
N ALA A 119 -14.61 -4.20 5.06
CA ALA A 119 -15.13 -5.51 4.71
C ALA A 119 -13.98 -6.53 4.55
N SER A 120 -14.28 -7.81 4.74
CA SER A 120 -13.32 -8.90 4.53
C SER A 120 -13.88 -9.98 3.61
N LEU A 121 -12.99 -10.69 2.92
CA LEU A 121 -13.33 -11.82 2.07
C LEU A 121 -12.60 -13.05 2.57
N ALA A 122 -13.35 -13.99 3.13
CA ALA A 122 -12.80 -15.28 3.52
C ALA A 122 -12.27 -16.06 2.30
N PRO A 123 -11.31 -16.97 2.48
CA PRO A 123 -10.76 -17.74 1.38
C PRO A 123 -11.85 -18.52 0.64
N ASN A 124 -11.84 -18.44 -0.69
CA ASN A 124 -12.84 -19.05 -1.58
C ASN A 124 -14.30 -18.57 -1.41
N ALA A 125 -14.56 -17.55 -0.58
CA ALA A 125 -15.87 -16.94 -0.50
C ALA A 125 -16.21 -16.21 -1.81
N LYS A 126 -17.50 -16.17 -2.14
CA LYS A 126 -18.02 -15.52 -3.35
C LYS A 126 -18.47 -14.08 -3.14
N ALA A 127 -18.51 -13.63 -1.89
CA ALA A 127 -18.94 -12.30 -1.50
C ALA A 127 -18.19 -11.87 -0.24
N PHE A 128 -17.96 -10.55 -0.11
CA PHE A 128 -17.42 -9.95 1.10
C PHE A 128 -18.41 -10.04 2.26
N SER A 129 -17.88 -9.96 3.48
CA SER A 129 -18.67 -9.70 4.69
C SER A 129 -19.46 -8.39 4.55
N PRO A 130 -20.54 -8.19 5.32
CA PRO A 130 -21.25 -6.92 5.36
C PRO A 130 -20.30 -5.74 5.60
N THR A 131 -20.54 -4.65 4.88
CA THR A 131 -19.77 -3.41 4.95
C THR A 131 -20.09 -2.71 6.28
N ARG A 132 -19.05 -2.40 7.06
CA ARG A 132 -19.23 -1.80 8.40
C ARG A 132 -18.40 -0.54 8.55
N ASN A 133 -18.98 0.51 9.13
CA ASN A 133 -18.20 1.63 9.63
C ASN A 133 -17.62 1.25 11.00
N ILE A 134 -16.31 1.03 11.06
CA ILE A 134 -15.66 0.48 12.26
C ILE A 134 -15.33 1.54 13.30
N ASN A 135 -15.06 2.79 12.91
CA ASN A 135 -14.67 3.83 13.86
C ASN A 135 -15.83 4.76 14.27
N ARG A 136 -16.91 4.81 13.47
CA ARG A 136 -18.14 5.58 13.73
C ARG A 136 -17.91 7.06 14.04
N LYS A 137 -16.92 7.69 13.40
CA LYS A 137 -16.62 9.13 13.55
C LYS A 137 -15.92 9.68 12.29
N PRO A 138 -15.96 11.01 12.06
CA PRO A 138 -15.22 11.65 10.97
C PRO A 138 -13.74 11.27 10.99
N SER A 139 -13.23 10.80 9.87
CA SER A 139 -11.84 10.33 9.77
C SER A 139 -11.34 10.27 8.32
N GLU A 140 -10.02 10.23 8.16
CA GLU A 140 -9.35 10.11 6.86
C GLU A 140 -8.06 9.27 7.00
N GLY A 141 -7.37 9.01 5.88
CA GLY A 141 -6.03 8.41 5.90
C GLY A 141 -6.01 6.92 6.21
N PHE A 142 -6.97 6.15 5.73
CA PHE A 142 -7.18 4.75 6.12
C PHE A 142 -6.10 3.80 5.59
N SER A 143 -5.61 2.92 6.46
CA SER A 143 -4.72 1.81 6.09
C SER A 143 -5.02 0.53 6.88
N LEU A 144 -4.63 -0.62 6.33
CA LEU A 144 -4.80 -1.93 6.95
C LEU A 144 -3.52 -2.74 6.94
N ALA A 145 -3.27 -3.45 8.03
CA ALA A 145 -2.26 -4.50 8.11
C ALA A 145 -2.94 -5.77 8.64
N ALA A 146 -2.59 -6.92 8.06
CA ALA A 146 -3.07 -8.22 8.52
C ALA A 146 -1.88 -9.15 8.75
N GLY A 147 -1.77 -9.69 9.96
CA GLY A 147 -0.66 -10.52 10.40
C GLY A 147 -0.96 -12.01 10.24
N GLY A 148 0.09 -12.84 10.22
CA GLY A 148 -0.03 -14.30 10.13
C GLY A 148 -0.72 -14.97 11.33
N SER A 149 -0.78 -14.27 12.48
CA SER A 149 -1.53 -14.69 13.66
C SER A 149 -3.05 -14.62 13.48
N GLY A 150 -3.53 -13.88 12.46
CA GLY A 150 -4.95 -13.53 12.30
C GLY A 150 -5.30 -12.14 12.85
N SER A 151 -4.34 -11.43 13.44
CA SER A 151 -4.54 -10.04 13.86
C SER A 151 -4.70 -9.11 12.66
N VAL A 152 -5.64 -8.17 12.74
CA VAL A 152 -5.85 -7.12 11.74
C VAL A 152 -5.79 -5.77 12.44
N THR A 153 -5.04 -4.82 11.92
CA THR A 153 -5.00 -3.45 12.45
C THR A 153 -5.41 -2.45 11.40
N ALA A 154 -6.33 -1.58 11.78
CA ALA A 154 -6.76 -0.41 11.02
C ALA A 154 -6.07 0.84 11.57
N GLY A 155 -5.32 1.56 10.74
CA GLY A 155 -4.71 2.85 11.06
C GLY A 155 -5.47 4.00 10.38
N PHE A 156 -5.69 5.11 11.08
CA PHE A 156 -6.41 6.27 10.53
C PHE A 156 -6.19 7.55 11.34
N LEU A 157 -6.70 8.65 10.78
CA LEU A 157 -6.66 9.99 11.37
C LEU A 157 -8.06 10.48 11.69
N SER A 158 -8.21 11.18 12.82
CA SER A 158 -9.46 11.81 13.26
C SER A 158 -9.11 13.00 14.17
N GLY A 159 -8.38 13.99 13.63
CA GLY A 159 -7.71 15.06 14.42
C GLY A 159 -6.45 14.59 15.16
N LYS A 160 -6.36 13.29 15.42
CA LYS A 160 -5.26 12.58 16.09
C LYS A 160 -4.99 11.26 15.38
N LEU A 161 -3.92 10.58 15.79
CA LEU A 161 -3.52 9.31 15.21
C LEU A 161 -4.16 8.15 15.98
N PHE A 162 -4.93 7.32 15.28
CA PHE A 162 -5.66 6.21 15.87
C PHE A 162 -5.25 4.87 15.26
N ALA A 163 -5.37 3.82 16.06
CA ALA A 163 -5.38 2.45 15.58
C ALA A 163 -6.53 1.65 16.23
N MET A 164 -7.06 0.68 15.49
CA MET A 164 -8.04 -0.30 15.97
C MET A 164 -7.54 -1.71 15.66
N VAL A 165 -7.57 -2.59 16.65
CA VAL A 165 -7.04 -3.96 16.53
C VAL A 165 -8.17 -4.97 16.58
N SER A 166 -8.14 -5.91 15.66
CA SER A 166 -8.93 -7.13 15.66
C SER A 166 -8.01 -8.32 15.92
N ASN A 167 -8.44 -9.24 16.78
CA ASN A 167 -7.75 -10.50 17.08
C ASN A 167 -8.50 -11.72 16.56
N ASP A 168 -9.55 -11.53 15.78
CA ASP A 168 -10.47 -12.55 15.28
C ASP A 168 -10.62 -12.51 13.76
N GLY A 169 -9.56 -12.10 13.03
CA GLY A 169 -9.60 -12.06 11.57
C GLY A 169 -10.46 -10.94 10.99
N GLY A 170 -10.67 -9.87 11.76
CA GLY A 170 -11.43 -8.69 11.37
C GLY A 170 -12.92 -8.77 11.68
N GLU A 171 -13.40 -9.81 12.34
CA GLU A 171 -14.82 -9.95 12.70
C GLU A 171 -15.22 -8.88 13.73
N THR A 172 -14.39 -8.60 14.73
CA THR A 172 -14.58 -7.50 15.67
C THR A 172 -13.31 -6.65 15.83
N PHE A 173 -13.48 -5.36 16.03
CA PHE A 173 -12.38 -4.43 16.34
C PHE A 173 -12.57 -3.88 17.74
N ALA A 174 -11.49 -3.84 18.52
CA ALA A 174 -11.46 -3.13 19.79
C ALA A 174 -11.79 -1.64 19.58
N ALA A 175 -12.27 -0.98 20.64
CA ALA A 175 -12.57 0.45 20.60
C ALA A 175 -11.36 1.26 20.08
N SER A 176 -11.66 2.28 19.28
CA SER A 176 -10.65 3.21 18.75
C SER A 176 -9.90 3.89 19.89
N ALA A 177 -8.58 3.69 19.94
CA ALA A 177 -7.69 4.36 20.87
C ALA A 177 -6.76 5.32 20.13
N GLU A 178 -6.69 6.55 20.62
CA GLU A 178 -5.63 7.49 20.24
C GLU A 178 -4.30 6.89 20.67
N LEU A 179 -3.31 6.88 19.78
CA LEU A 179 -2.02 6.25 20.08
C LEU A 179 -1.21 7.05 21.11
N ASN A 180 -1.21 8.38 20.99
CA ASN A 180 -0.53 9.26 21.95
C ASN A 180 -1.05 10.71 21.84
N PRO A 181 -1.50 11.33 22.95
CA PRO A 181 -2.04 12.70 22.96
C PRO A 181 -1.03 13.81 22.66
N GLU A 182 0.26 13.55 22.86
CA GLU A 182 1.32 14.51 22.60
C GLU A 182 1.68 14.60 21.11
N TRP A 183 1.21 13.67 20.28
CA TRP A 183 1.50 13.69 18.84
C TRP A 183 0.47 14.53 18.10
N ASN A 184 0.92 15.26 17.08
CA ASN A 184 0.06 16.08 16.23
C ASN A 184 0.23 15.69 14.76
N PRO A 185 -0.50 14.67 14.28
CA PRO A 185 -0.40 14.24 12.89
C PRO A 185 -1.08 15.22 11.93
N CYS A 186 -0.63 15.30 10.68
CA CYS A 186 -1.39 16.00 9.64
C CYS A 186 -2.74 15.32 9.41
N ASP A 187 -3.84 16.06 9.46
CA ASP A 187 -5.21 15.50 9.37
C ASP A 187 -5.56 14.87 8.01
N CYS A 188 -5.04 15.40 6.91
CA CYS A 188 -5.44 15.02 5.55
C CYS A 188 -4.42 14.13 4.82
N CYS A 189 -3.34 13.72 5.49
CA CYS A 189 -2.36 12.78 4.92
C CYS A 189 -2.88 11.35 5.02
N THR A 190 -2.24 10.39 4.33
CA THR A 190 -2.55 8.98 4.60
C THR A 190 -1.95 8.52 5.94
N THR A 191 -2.36 7.37 6.44
CA THR A 191 -1.50 6.51 7.27
C THR A 191 -1.02 5.34 6.41
N SER A 192 0.00 4.61 6.86
CA SER A 192 0.36 3.33 6.25
C SER A 192 0.82 2.38 7.34
N VAL A 193 0.20 1.21 7.42
CA VAL A 193 0.53 0.18 8.42
C VAL A 193 1.04 -1.09 7.77
N ALA A 194 1.95 -1.78 8.45
CA ALA A 194 2.46 -3.08 8.03
C ALA A 194 2.91 -3.89 9.26
N TYR A 195 2.70 -5.21 9.25
CA TYR A 195 3.34 -6.08 10.24
C TYR A 195 4.75 -6.45 9.79
N GLY A 196 5.72 -6.31 10.69
CA GLY A 196 7.06 -6.85 10.53
C GLY A 196 7.11 -8.36 10.70
N ALA A 197 8.25 -8.95 10.32
CA ALA A 197 8.48 -10.39 10.50
C ALA A 197 8.50 -10.83 11.98
N ASP A 198 8.74 -9.90 12.90
CA ASP A 198 8.69 -10.12 14.35
C ASP A 198 7.27 -9.96 14.94
N GLY A 199 6.26 -9.71 14.10
CA GLY A 199 4.87 -9.55 14.51
C GLY A 199 4.53 -8.15 15.06
N ARG A 200 5.50 -7.23 15.17
CA ARG A 200 5.21 -5.85 15.55
C ARG A 200 4.56 -5.11 14.40
N LEU A 201 3.59 -4.26 14.73
CA LEU A 201 3.02 -3.32 13.79
C LEU A 201 3.99 -2.15 13.59
N ALA A 202 4.26 -1.77 12.35
CA ALA A 202 4.80 -0.47 11.98
C ALA A 202 3.69 0.41 11.43
N LEU A 203 3.56 1.62 11.95
CA LEU A 203 2.65 2.65 11.46
C LEU A 203 3.46 3.88 11.05
N LEU A 204 3.43 4.20 9.76
CA LEU A 204 3.99 5.41 9.18
C LEU A 204 2.96 6.54 9.15
N TYR A 205 3.34 7.72 9.62
CA TYR A 205 2.50 8.93 9.57
C TYR A 205 3.34 10.20 9.39
N ARG A 206 2.66 11.30 9.04
CA ARG A 206 3.26 12.65 8.94
C ARG A 206 2.79 13.53 10.09
N GLU A 207 3.72 14.31 10.61
CA GLU A 207 3.54 15.23 11.73
C GLU A 207 3.24 16.67 11.27
N GLU A 208 2.68 17.51 12.15
CA GLU A 208 2.51 18.96 11.92
C GLU A 208 2.82 19.93 13.07
N THR A 209 3.19 19.44 14.25
CA THR A 209 3.74 20.18 15.39
C THR A 209 4.74 21.23 14.93
N GLY A 210 4.53 22.47 15.36
CA GLY A 210 5.43 23.59 15.04
C GLY A 210 5.50 23.92 13.54
N ASN A 211 4.53 23.47 12.75
CA ASN A 211 4.54 23.53 11.29
C ASN A 211 5.65 22.71 10.61
N GLU A 212 6.15 21.66 11.28
CA GLU A 212 7.11 20.72 10.72
C GLU A 212 6.40 19.50 10.16
N ARG A 213 6.65 19.17 8.89
CA ARG A 213 5.95 18.15 8.11
C ARG A 213 6.76 16.88 8.00
N ASP A 214 7.39 16.44 9.08
CA ASP A 214 8.31 15.31 9.05
C ASP A 214 7.61 13.96 9.13
N MET A 215 8.28 12.93 8.63
CA MET A 215 7.80 11.56 8.67
C MET A 215 8.25 10.85 9.95
N TYR A 216 7.33 10.08 10.54
CA TYR A 216 7.60 9.26 11.72
C TYR A 216 7.04 7.85 11.52
N VAL A 217 7.76 6.86 12.04
CA VAL A 217 7.26 5.50 12.21
C VAL A 217 7.02 5.22 13.69
N VAL A 218 5.95 4.50 13.99
CA VAL A 218 5.60 4.00 15.31
C VAL A 218 5.62 2.48 15.25
N LEU A 219 6.41 1.85 16.11
CA LEU A 219 6.39 0.40 16.29
C LEU A 219 5.58 0.03 17.52
N TRP A 220 4.76 -1.01 17.39
CA TRP A 220 3.87 -1.47 18.44
C TRP A 220 3.83 -3.01 18.51
N ASP A 221 4.28 -3.57 19.63
CA ASP A 221 4.03 -4.98 19.97
C ASP A 221 2.66 -5.08 20.68
N GLN A 222 1.64 -5.37 19.88
CA GLN A 222 0.26 -5.47 20.32
C GLN A 222 0.00 -6.71 21.20
N ALA A 223 0.81 -7.76 21.04
CA ALA A 223 0.65 -9.00 21.79
C ALA A 223 1.17 -8.87 23.22
N ARG A 224 2.19 -8.02 23.44
CA ARG A 224 2.81 -7.79 24.75
C ARG A 224 2.26 -6.59 25.50
N GLY A 225 1.49 -5.73 24.84
CA GLY A 225 1.02 -4.47 25.43
C GLY A 225 2.19 -3.50 25.69
N ASP A 226 3.26 -3.61 24.91
CA ASP A 226 4.48 -2.81 25.09
C ASP A 226 4.25 -1.33 24.75
N LYS A 227 5.17 -0.48 25.25
CA LYS A 227 5.20 0.94 24.91
C LYS A 227 5.46 1.14 23.42
N LEU A 228 4.76 2.11 22.85
CA LEU A 228 4.97 2.57 21.48
C LEU A 228 6.39 3.12 21.31
N LEU A 229 7.12 2.61 20.30
CA LEU A 229 8.43 3.13 19.92
C LEU A 229 8.29 4.04 18.69
N ARG A 230 8.42 5.35 18.89
CA ARG A 230 8.37 6.34 17.81
C ARG A 230 9.77 6.72 17.33
N LYS A 231 9.98 6.75 16.01
CA LYS A 231 11.23 7.16 15.36
C LYS A 231 10.95 8.17 14.25
N ARG A 232 11.73 9.24 14.20
CA ARG A 232 11.73 10.20 13.08
C ARG A 232 12.47 9.57 11.90
N LEU A 233 11.91 9.68 10.70
CA LEU A 233 12.50 9.17 9.46
C LEU A 233 13.15 10.25 8.61
N SER A 234 12.55 11.45 8.58
CA SER A 234 13.12 12.59 7.87
C SER A 234 14.48 12.94 8.47
N GLY A 235 15.49 13.10 7.63
CA GLY A 235 16.83 13.56 7.96
C GLY A 235 16.80 15.08 8.15
N GLU A 236 16.31 15.80 7.14
CA GLU A 236 16.08 17.25 7.22
C GLU A 236 14.63 17.58 7.56
N SER A 237 14.44 18.59 8.42
CA SER A 237 13.08 19.07 8.73
C SER A 237 12.47 19.80 7.54
N TRP A 238 11.18 19.58 7.31
CA TRP A 238 10.38 20.33 6.34
C TRP A 238 9.40 21.25 7.04
N LYS A 239 9.78 22.52 7.20
CA LYS A 239 8.90 23.55 7.77
C LYS A 239 8.05 24.22 6.70
N ILE A 240 6.74 24.17 6.84
CA ILE A 240 5.79 24.82 5.93
C ILE A 240 4.49 25.16 6.66
N ASN A 241 4.01 26.39 6.47
CA ASN A 241 2.68 26.80 6.94
C ASN A 241 1.61 26.43 5.90
N GLY A 242 1.35 25.13 5.77
CA GLY A 242 0.37 24.61 4.79
C GLY A 242 0.14 23.10 4.91
N CYS A 243 -0.92 22.62 4.28
CA CYS A 243 -1.26 21.20 4.24
C CYS A 243 -0.74 20.56 2.93
N PRO A 244 0.26 19.67 2.99
CA PRO A 244 0.83 19.08 1.78
C PRO A 244 -0.03 17.92 1.23
N MET A 245 -0.97 17.39 2.03
CA MET A 245 -1.87 16.28 1.67
C MET A 245 -1.14 15.11 0.99
N THR A 246 -0.10 14.58 1.60
CA THR A 246 0.77 13.56 0.96
C THR A 246 0.30 12.15 1.22
N TYR A 247 0.44 11.27 0.21
CA TYR A 247 0.32 9.83 0.38
C TYR A 247 1.72 9.18 0.40
N PHE A 248 1.87 8.16 1.25
CA PHE A 248 3.13 7.48 1.51
C PHE A 248 2.86 6.02 1.90
N THR A 249 3.90 5.22 1.93
CA THR A 249 3.79 3.77 2.13
C THR A 249 4.92 3.22 2.97
N ILE A 250 4.62 2.18 3.74
CA ILE A 250 5.60 1.30 4.38
C ILE A 250 5.25 -0.16 4.06
N ALA A 251 6.25 -0.93 3.69
CA ALA A 251 6.12 -2.37 3.42
C ALA A 251 7.20 -3.15 4.17
N PRO A 252 6.89 -4.35 4.68
CA PRO A 252 7.91 -5.19 5.30
C PRO A 252 8.87 -5.72 4.22
N CYS A 253 10.13 -5.90 4.61
CA CYS A 253 11.15 -6.52 3.79
C CYS A 253 12.05 -7.41 4.67
N ALA A 254 12.95 -8.18 4.05
CA ALA A 254 13.76 -9.17 4.76
C ALA A 254 14.57 -8.65 5.96
N LYS A 255 14.91 -7.35 5.99
CA LYS A 255 15.73 -6.73 7.06
C LYS A 255 14.97 -5.72 7.93
N GLY A 256 13.65 -5.60 7.77
CA GLY A 256 12.85 -4.59 8.45
C GLY A 256 11.78 -4.06 7.49
N TYR A 257 11.90 -2.79 7.11
CA TYR A 257 10.89 -2.12 6.29
C TYR A 257 11.49 -1.33 5.13
N LEU A 258 10.68 -1.12 4.11
CA LEU A 258 10.94 -0.17 3.02
C LEU A 258 9.82 0.86 3.05
N ALA A 259 10.16 2.13 3.20
CA ALA A 259 9.20 3.22 3.23
C ALA A 259 9.50 4.23 2.12
N ALA A 260 8.46 4.80 1.53
CA ALA A 260 8.57 5.90 0.56
C ALA A 260 7.55 6.99 0.84
N TRP A 261 7.98 8.24 0.73
CA TRP A 261 7.18 9.42 1.05
C TRP A 261 7.58 10.64 0.22
N PRO A 262 6.61 11.52 -0.08
CA PRO A 262 6.89 12.87 -0.54
C PRO A 262 7.55 13.75 0.54
N THR A 263 8.46 14.65 0.17
CA THR A 263 8.86 15.80 0.99
C THR A 263 9.33 16.93 0.09
N LYS A 264 8.93 18.18 0.39
CA LYS A 264 9.34 19.36 -0.39
C LYS A 264 9.09 19.25 -1.92
N GLY A 265 8.03 18.54 -2.34
CA GLY A 265 7.66 18.34 -3.75
C GLY A 265 8.39 17.18 -4.46
N GLU A 266 9.27 16.49 -3.75
CA GLU A 266 10.12 15.40 -4.24
C GLU A 266 9.75 14.09 -3.56
N ILE A 267 10.05 12.94 -4.17
CA ILE A 267 9.77 11.63 -3.58
C ILE A 267 11.06 10.98 -3.12
N TYR A 268 11.07 10.53 -1.85
CA TYR A 268 12.17 9.84 -1.22
C TYR A 268 11.74 8.45 -0.75
N PHE A 269 12.73 7.59 -0.56
CA PHE A 269 12.54 6.32 0.14
C PHE A 269 13.71 6.02 1.04
N ALA A 270 13.48 5.15 2.03
CA ALA A 270 14.53 4.63 2.88
C ALA A 270 14.25 3.18 3.29
N ARG A 271 15.33 2.47 3.63
CA ARG A 271 15.26 1.18 4.30
C ARG A 271 15.34 1.40 5.80
N LEU A 272 14.48 0.73 6.54
CA LEU A 272 14.46 0.75 7.99
C LEU A 272 14.83 -0.63 8.51
N ASP A 273 15.53 -0.71 9.63
CA ASP A 273 15.66 -1.97 10.36
C ASP A 273 14.34 -2.35 11.06
N LYS A 274 14.34 -3.50 11.75
CA LYS A 274 13.18 -3.96 12.51
C LYS A 274 12.74 -3.01 13.63
N ASP A 275 13.63 -2.13 14.10
CA ASP A 275 13.39 -1.18 15.19
C ASP A 275 13.09 0.24 14.67
N GLY A 276 12.86 0.36 13.36
CA GLY A 276 12.44 1.59 12.70
C GLY A 276 13.58 2.59 12.48
N ALA A 277 14.83 2.19 12.70
CA ALA A 277 15.99 3.03 12.45
C ALA A 277 16.29 3.09 10.95
N VAL A 278 16.54 4.29 10.43
CA VAL A 278 16.94 4.50 9.04
C VAL A 278 18.33 3.90 8.81
N LEU A 279 18.43 2.98 7.85
CA LEU A 279 19.67 2.30 7.49
C LEU A 279 20.48 3.12 6.47
N PRO A 280 21.83 2.98 6.44
CA PRO A 280 22.65 3.57 5.39
C PRO A 280 22.17 3.17 3.98
N PRO A 281 22.21 4.09 2.99
CA PRO A 281 22.81 5.42 3.05
C PRO A 281 21.91 6.54 3.63
N GLY A 282 20.75 6.22 4.19
CA GLY A 282 19.76 7.20 4.62
C GLY A 282 18.60 7.34 3.64
N GLU A 283 18.02 8.54 3.58
CA GLU A 283 17.00 8.89 2.58
C GLU A 283 17.61 8.96 1.19
N ILE A 284 16.94 8.34 0.22
CA ILE A 284 17.36 8.33 -1.17
C ILE A 284 16.30 9.05 -1.99
N LYS A 285 16.70 10.13 -2.66
CA LYS A 285 15.85 10.87 -3.59
C LYS A 285 15.58 10.03 -4.84
N THR A 286 14.33 10.02 -5.29
CA THR A 286 13.93 9.43 -6.57
C THR A 286 13.84 10.49 -7.67
N PRO A 287 13.79 10.11 -8.95
CA PRO A 287 13.46 11.03 -10.05
C PRO A 287 12.00 11.52 -10.04
N GLY A 288 11.15 10.94 -9.19
CA GLY A 288 9.74 11.29 -9.10
C GLY A 288 9.49 12.55 -8.30
N THR A 289 8.52 13.33 -8.77
CA THR A 289 8.00 14.51 -8.07
C THR A 289 6.59 14.23 -7.55
N SER A 290 6.15 15.03 -6.60
CA SER A 290 4.85 14.87 -5.93
C SER A 290 4.07 16.18 -5.87
N GLY A 291 2.76 16.08 -6.03
CA GLY A 291 1.79 17.08 -5.61
C GLY A 291 0.91 16.57 -4.47
N MET A 292 -0.24 17.20 -4.29
CA MET A 292 -1.26 16.72 -3.34
C MET A 292 -1.75 15.33 -3.78
N ARG A 293 -1.80 14.39 -2.82
CA ARG A 293 -2.37 13.05 -2.98
C ARG A 293 -1.73 12.22 -4.10
N THR A 294 -0.47 12.50 -4.45
CA THR A 294 0.30 11.68 -5.38
C THR A 294 0.48 10.27 -4.82
N GLY A 295 -0.02 9.25 -5.53
CA GLY A 295 0.21 7.86 -5.19
C GLY A 295 1.69 7.49 -5.28
N VAL A 296 2.18 6.82 -4.23
CA VAL A 296 3.56 6.35 -4.10
C VAL A 296 3.55 4.90 -3.64
N LEU A 297 4.43 4.09 -4.20
CA LEU A 297 4.60 2.68 -3.87
C LEU A 297 6.08 2.36 -3.69
N ALA A 298 6.41 1.51 -2.71
CA ALA A 298 7.75 0.95 -2.54
C ALA A 298 7.65 -0.56 -2.34
N LEU A 299 8.37 -1.31 -3.16
CA LEU A 299 8.37 -2.77 -3.16
C LEU A 299 9.80 -3.30 -2.97
N GLY A 300 10.00 -4.21 -2.02
CA GLY A 300 11.25 -4.93 -1.84
C GLY A 300 11.20 -6.31 -2.49
N ALA A 301 12.21 -6.67 -3.28
CA ALA A 301 12.40 -8.02 -3.80
C ALA A 301 13.31 -8.85 -2.85
N PRO A 302 13.24 -10.20 -2.92
CA PRO A 302 14.05 -11.08 -2.07
C PRO A 302 15.57 -10.89 -2.18
N ASP A 303 16.06 -10.48 -3.35
CA ASP A 303 17.49 -10.20 -3.60
C ASP A 303 17.95 -8.84 -3.04
N GLY A 304 17.09 -8.14 -2.32
CA GLY A 304 17.35 -6.83 -1.74
C GLY A 304 17.16 -5.67 -2.72
N THR A 305 16.82 -5.91 -3.99
CA THR A 305 16.41 -4.85 -4.92
C THR A 305 15.14 -4.17 -4.43
N ALA A 306 15.04 -2.86 -4.59
CA ALA A 306 13.81 -2.11 -4.35
C ALA A 306 13.27 -1.54 -5.67
N LEU A 307 11.96 -1.44 -5.80
CA LEU A 307 11.29 -0.63 -6.80
C LEU A 307 10.51 0.46 -6.08
N VAL A 308 10.68 1.71 -6.49
CA VAL A 308 9.83 2.82 -6.07
C VAL A 308 9.04 3.30 -7.28
N ALA A 309 7.73 3.41 -7.15
CA ALA A 309 6.83 3.91 -8.18
C ALA A 309 6.03 5.10 -7.68
N TRP A 310 5.67 5.99 -8.61
CA TRP A 310 4.96 7.22 -8.31
C TRP A 310 4.02 7.60 -9.45
N LYS A 311 2.95 8.30 -9.10
CA LYS A 311 2.01 8.83 -10.07
C LYS A 311 2.40 10.21 -10.56
N ALA A 312 2.44 10.36 -11.88
CA ALA A 312 2.67 11.62 -12.57
C ALA A 312 1.55 11.80 -13.60
N LYS A 313 0.48 12.50 -13.20
CA LYS A 313 -0.73 12.66 -14.04
C LYS A 313 -1.25 11.29 -14.51
N SER A 314 -1.43 11.10 -15.82
CA SER A 314 -1.88 9.85 -16.45
C SER A 314 -0.77 8.82 -16.67
N GLU A 315 0.34 8.90 -15.94
CA GLU A 315 1.45 7.94 -16.01
C GLU A 315 1.78 7.40 -14.62
N LEU A 316 2.23 6.15 -14.59
CA LEU A 316 2.88 5.50 -13.46
C LEU A 316 4.36 5.38 -13.81
N GLY A 317 5.21 6.14 -13.12
CA GLY A 317 6.66 6.08 -13.26
C GLY A 317 7.27 5.18 -12.19
N TRP A 318 8.43 4.60 -12.47
CA TRP A 318 9.18 3.81 -11.50
C TRP A 318 10.69 3.85 -11.71
N GLN A 319 11.43 3.54 -10.65
CA GLN A 319 12.87 3.32 -10.67
C GLN A 319 13.23 2.10 -9.82
N ILE A 320 14.16 1.29 -10.31
CA ILE A 320 14.74 0.16 -9.59
C ILE A 320 16.02 0.62 -8.89
N TYR A 321 16.24 0.14 -7.67
CA TYR A 321 17.43 0.41 -6.85
C TYR A 321 18.04 -0.89 -6.35
N ASP A 322 19.37 -0.97 -6.32
CA ASP A 322 20.08 -2.09 -5.71
C ASP A 322 19.94 -2.10 -4.17
N ALA A 323 20.52 -3.12 -3.52
CA ALA A 323 20.50 -3.25 -2.07
C ALA A 323 21.22 -2.09 -1.34
N LYS A 324 22.11 -1.35 -2.02
CA LYS A 324 22.82 -0.17 -1.49
C LYS A 324 22.11 1.14 -1.82
N GLY A 325 20.93 1.09 -2.46
CA GLY A 325 20.16 2.28 -2.81
C GLY A 325 20.61 2.98 -4.09
N ARG A 326 21.45 2.35 -4.92
CA ARG A 326 21.90 2.94 -6.19
C ARG A 326 20.91 2.58 -7.30
N PRO A 327 20.54 3.54 -8.17
CA PRO A 327 19.62 3.27 -9.27
C PRO A 327 20.20 2.22 -10.25
N LYS A 328 19.35 1.30 -10.69
CA LYS A 328 19.64 0.30 -11.72
C LYS A 328 18.86 0.62 -13.00
N GLY A 329 19.58 0.97 -14.06
CA GLY A 329 18.99 1.38 -15.34
C GLY A 329 18.26 2.72 -15.25
N SER A 330 17.67 3.15 -16.37
CA SER A 330 16.84 4.35 -16.45
C SER A 330 15.47 4.14 -15.81
N PRO A 331 14.80 5.22 -15.33
CA PRO A 331 13.41 5.14 -14.93
C PRO A 331 12.52 4.63 -16.05
N GLY A 332 11.49 3.86 -15.70
CA GLY A 332 10.43 3.44 -16.62
C GLY A 332 9.14 4.22 -16.36
N SER A 333 8.24 4.22 -17.33
CA SER A 333 6.88 4.70 -17.15
C SER A 333 5.89 3.97 -18.05
N GLU A 334 4.63 3.96 -17.62
CA GLU A 334 3.51 3.51 -18.45
C GLU A 334 2.26 4.34 -18.19
N LYS A 335 1.43 4.51 -19.23
CA LYS A 335 0.12 5.17 -19.10
C LYS A 335 -0.75 4.45 -18.08
N SER A 336 -1.24 5.19 -17.11
CA SER A 336 -1.96 4.67 -15.96
C SER A 336 -3.14 5.56 -15.58
N ARG A 337 -4.23 4.96 -15.12
CA ARG A 337 -5.45 5.68 -14.70
C ARG A 337 -5.43 6.02 -13.23
N GLY A 338 -6.09 7.13 -12.87
CA GLY A 338 -6.20 7.58 -11.48
C GLY A 338 -4.90 8.13 -10.91
N ASP A 339 -4.86 8.23 -9.59
CA ASP A 339 -3.78 8.89 -8.84
C ASP A 339 -3.04 7.93 -7.90
N GLY A 340 -3.40 6.63 -7.90
CA GLY A 340 -2.80 5.58 -7.08
C GLY A 340 -1.65 4.83 -7.78
N ALA A 341 -0.74 4.24 -6.99
CA ALA A 341 0.33 3.38 -7.47
C ALA A 341 0.21 2.00 -6.82
N ALA A 342 0.07 0.95 -7.64
CA ALA A 342 -0.15 -0.41 -7.18
C ALA A 342 0.77 -1.41 -7.89
N GLY A 343 1.20 -2.44 -7.16
CA GLY A 343 2.12 -3.44 -7.66
C GLY A 343 2.54 -4.43 -6.59
N VAL A 344 3.22 -5.50 -6.99
CA VAL A 344 3.72 -6.55 -6.11
C VAL A 344 5.10 -7.06 -6.56
N PRO A 345 6.00 -7.43 -5.63
CA PRO A 345 7.23 -8.14 -5.92
C PRO A 345 6.99 -9.65 -5.96
N LEU A 346 7.40 -10.34 -7.02
CA LEU A 346 7.35 -11.79 -7.13
C LEU A 346 8.57 -12.46 -6.45
N PRO A 347 8.47 -13.75 -6.08
CA PRO A 347 9.59 -14.49 -5.47
C PRO A 347 10.85 -14.58 -6.34
N ASP A 348 10.70 -14.56 -7.67
CA ASP A 348 11.81 -14.53 -8.62
C ASP A 348 12.48 -13.14 -8.75
N GLY A 349 11.95 -12.16 -8.00
CA GLY A 349 12.40 -10.78 -7.96
C GLY A 349 11.77 -9.87 -9.01
N THR A 350 10.98 -10.40 -9.95
CA THR A 350 10.22 -9.59 -10.91
C THR A 350 9.21 -8.71 -10.18
N PHE A 351 9.01 -7.47 -10.62
CA PHE A 351 7.94 -6.61 -10.11
C PHE A 351 6.79 -6.58 -11.10
N ILE A 352 5.56 -6.75 -10.61
CA ILE A 352 4.35 -6.46 -11.39
C ILE A 352 3.82 -5.11 -10.95
N LEU A 353 3.58 -4.20 -11.90
CA LEU A 353 2.88 -2.94 -11.68
C LEU A 353 1.52 -2.97 -12.36
N PHE A 354 0.54 -2.31 -11.76
CA PHE A 354 -0.84 -2.25 -12.27
C PHE A 354 -1.21 -0.81 -12.69
N PRO A 355 -0.92 -0.42 -13.95
CA PRO A 355 -1.16 0.94 -14.43
C PRO A 355 -2.63 1.23 -14.78
#